data_AF-A0A7S1GN32-F1
#
_entry.id   AF-A0A7S1GN32-F1
#
_cell.length_a   1.000
_cell.length_b   1.000
_cell.length_c   1.000
_cell.angle_alpha   90.00
_cell.angle_beta   90.00
_cell.angle_gamma   90.00
#
_symmetry.space_group_name_H-M   'P 1'
#
loop_
_entity.id
_entity.type
_entity.pdbx_description
1 polymer ?
#
loop_
_entity_poly.entity_id
_entity_poly.type
_entity_poly.pdbx_seq_one_letter_code
_entity_poly.pdbx_strand_id
1 'polypeptide(L)'
;AEMTRKAERELARQIVPALAARSYHIPGNNYCQDWLQYFTNNHPFFGICCHHRLHPVTLMQRIVVLIGSLTFGLAMTNCIYIYFLYHTEEGIEGEFVSVAVDANVTVTMTANTVSLTNYQAFLWTVGGATHSMFDLSIWYITACACCQRGGCLECCYCCRSLGSYLVMFTVVLMAAVASFIVVLRATLDTNEVRDISNITSGGLFDDEIQLLETVRYERRSFRFL
;
A
#
# COMPACT_ATOMS: atom_id res chain seq x y z
N ALA A 1 -19.61 44.50 12.13
CA ALA A 1 -18.31 44.07 11.56
C ALA A 1 -17.36 43.49 12.61
N GLU A 2 -17.23 44.09 13.79
CA GLU A 2 -16.30 43.59 14.82
C GLU A 2 -16.86 42.38 15.61
N MET A 3 -18.16 42.39 15.91
CA MET A 3 -18.85 41.27 16.55
C MET A 3 -18.82 39.99 15.70
N THR A 4 -19.02 40.12 14.38
CA THR A 4 -18.95 39.00 13.42
C THR A 4 -17.54 38.41 13.34
N ARG A 5 -16.50 39.26 13.34
CA ARG A 5 -15.10 38.83 13.41
C ARG A 5 -14.75 38.08 14.69
N LYS A 6 -15.32 38.47 15.83
CA LYS A 6 -15.08 37.78 17.10
C LYS A 6 -15.71 36.39 17.11
N ALA A 7 -16.96 36.28 16.65
CA ALA A 7 -17.65 35.00 16.52
C ALA A 7 -16.93 34.04 15.55
N GLU A 8 -16.45 34.53 14.40
CA GLU A 8 -15.67 33.74 13.44
C GLU A 8 -14.36 33.19 14.05
N ARG A 9 -13.66 34.00 14.85
CA ARG A 9 -12.43 33.57 15.54
C ARG A 9 -12.71 32.50 16.58
N GLU A 10 -13.83 32.62 17.29
CA GLU A 10 -14.24 31.67 18.32
C GLU A 10 -14.65 30.33 17.70
N LEU A 11 -15.39 30.37 16.60
CA LEU A 11 -15.72 29.20 15.80
C LEU A 11 -14.46 28.52 15.25
N ALA A 12 -13.52 29.29 14.68
CA ALA A 12 -12.26 28.76 14.18
C ALA A 12 -11.43 28.08 15.29
N ARG A 13 -11.49 28.59 16.53
CA ARG A 13 -10.81 27.96 17.68
C ARG A 13 -11.35 26.58 18.03
N GLN A 14 -12.64 26.32 17.78
CA GLN A 14 -13.24 25.01 18.04
C GLN A 14 -13.09 24.06 16.85
N ILE A 15 -13.28 24.57 15.63
CA ILE A 15 -13.27 23.76 14.41
C ILE A 15 -11.86 23.29 14.03
N VAL A 16 -10.85 24.17 14.10
CA VAL A 16 -9.50 23.85 13.60
C VAL A 16 -8.88 22.63 14.33
N PRO A 17 -8.93 22.53 15.67
CA PRO A 17 -8.41 21.35 16.38
C PRO A 17 -9.21 20.09 16.05
N ALA A 18 -10.54 20.19 15.94
CA ALA A 18 -11.40 19.06 15.57
C ALA A 18 -11.07 18.53 14.17
N LEU A 19 -10.86 19.43 13.21
CA LEU A 19 -10.44 19.08 11.85
C LEU A 19 -9.03 18.46 11.82
N ALA A 20 -8.09 19.01 12.60
CA ALA A 20 -6.74 18.47 12.74
C ALA A 20 -6.76 17.01 13.25
N ALA A 21 -7.63 16.74 14.23
CA ALA A 21 -7.85 15.43 14.81
C ALA A 21 -8.73 14.49 13.96
N ARG A 22 -9.05 14.86 12.72
CA ARG A 22 -9.92 14.08 11.81
C ARG A 22 -11.34 13.85 12.34
N SER A 23 -11.80 14.66 13.29
CA SER A 23 -13.18 14.61 13.76
C SER A 23 -14.13 14.92 12.61
N TYR A 24 -15.13 14.07 12.44
CA TYR A 24 -16.23 14.29 11.52
C TYR A 24 -17.38 15.05 12.19
N HIS A 25 -17.52 14.92 13.51
CA HIS A 25 -18.53 15.65 14.26
C HIS A 25 -18.01 17.05 14.60
N ILE A 26 -18.71 18.06 14.09
CA ILE A 26 -18.45 19.48 14.36
C ILE A 26 -19.67 20.06 15.08
N PRO A 27 -19.51 20.91 16.11
CA PRO A 27 -20.64 21.49 16.83
C PRO A 27 -21.63 22.20 15.88
N GLY A 28 -22.89 21.79 15.94
CA GLY A 28 -23.96 22.34 15.10
C GLY A 28 -24.27 21.56 13.82
N ASN A 29 -23.50 20.51 13.50
CA ASN A 29 -23.82 19.62 12.38
C ASN A 29 -24.90 18.59 12.73
N ASN A 30 -25.65 18.16 11.71
CA ASN A 30 -26.50 16.98 11.75
C ASN A 30 -25.77 15.72 11.19
N TYR A 31 -26.40 14.54 11.31
CA TYR A 31 -25.81 13.27 10.85
C TYR A 31 -25.39 13.27 9.37
N CYS A 32 -26.17 13.91 8.49
CA CYS A 32 -25.85 13.96 7.06
C CYS A 32 -24.65 14.86 6.79
N GLN A 33 -24.57 16.00 7.49
CA GLN A 33 -23.43 16.92 7.42
C GLN A 33 -22.17 16.29 7.97
N ASP A 34 -22.27 15.51 9.06
CA ASP A 34 -21.14 14.75 9.60
C ASP A 34 -20.66 13.66 8.66
N TRP A 35 -21.59 12.97 7.98
CA TRP A 35 -21.24 11.99 6.97
C TRP A 35 -20.53 12.65 5.79
N LEU A 36 -21.05 13.77 5.30
CA LEU A 36 -20.37 14.54 4.25
C LEU A 36 -19.00 15.05 4.72
N GLN A 37 -18.90 15.55 5.95
CA GLN A 37 -17.66 16.00 6.58
C GLN A 37 -16.64 14.87 6.70
N TYR A 38 -17.10 13.64 6.99
CA TYR A 38 -16.24 12.47 7.00
C TYR A 38 -15.62 12.24 5.61
N PHE A 39 -16.41 12.24 4.54
CA PHE A 39 -15.86 12.09 3.18
C PHE A 39 -14.97 13.26 2.77
N THR A 40 -15.37 14.50 3.03
CA THR A 40 -14.62 15.67 2.58
C THR A 40 -13.38 15.97 3.43
N ASN A 41 -13.32 15.53 4.69
CA ASN A 41 -12.16 15.78 5.54
C ASN A 41 -11.17 14.61 5.54
N ASN A 42 -11.69 13.38 5.62
CA ASN A 42 -10.89 12.18 5.88
C ASN A 42 -10.56 11.39 4.63
N HIS A 43 -11.32 11.53 3.54
CA HIS A 43 -11.02 10.79 2.33
C HIS A 43 -9.78 11.37 1.63
N PRO A 44 -8.78 10.57 1.26
CA PRO A 44 -7.55 11.06 0.61
C PRO A 44 -7.83 11.83 -0.69
N PHE A 45 -8.76 11.33 -1.52
CA PHE A 45 -9.15 11.96 -2.78
C PHE A 45 -10.11 13.16 -2.60
N PHE A 46 -11.30 12.95 -2.03
CA PHE A 46 -12.27 14.05 -1.85
C PHE A 46 -11.76 15.16 -0.93
N GLY A 47 -10.88 14.84 0.03
CA GLY A 47 -10.28 15.84 0.89
C GLY A 47 -9.28 16.76 0.21
N ILE A 48 -8.78 16.43 -0.98
CA ILE A 48 -7.98 17.38 -1.76
C ILE A 48 -8.89 18.50 -2.30
N CYS A 49 -10.02 18.13 -2.91
CA CYS A 49 -10.89 19.07 -3.63
C CYS A 49 -11.91 19.79 -2.74
N CYS A 50 -12.44 19.13 -1.71
CA CYS A 50 -13.63 19.57 -0.98
C CYS A 50 -13.36 19.88 0.50
N HIS A 51 -12.10 20.11 0.89
CA HIS A 51 -11.77 20.36 2.29
C HIS A 51 -12.39 21.67 2.80
N HIS A 52 -12.73 21.66 4.09
CA HIS A 52 -13.22 22.85 4.77
C HIS A 52 -12.18 23.99 4.72
N ARG A 53 -12.62 25.23 4.48
CA ARG A 53 -11.71 26.39 4.31
C ARG A 53 -10.85 26.68 5.54
N LEU A 54 -11.33 26.35 6.74
CA LEU A 54 -10.58 26.48 7.99
C LEU A 54 -9.62 25.32 8.26
N HIS A 55 -9.45 24.38 7.34
CA HIS A 55 -8.59 23.23 7.56
C HIS A 55 -7.12 23.64 7.74
N PRO A 56 -6.39 23.11 8.74
CA PRO A 56 -5.02 23.53 9.02
C PRO A 56 -4.00 23.06 7.98
N VAL A 57 -4.32 22.00 7.24
CA VAL A 57 -3.52 21.41 6.14
C VAL A 57 -3.99 21.94 4.79
N THR A 58 -3.05 22.48 4.01
CA THR A 58 -3.30 23.04 2.68
C THR A 58 -3.46 21.97 1.60
N LEU A 59 -4.03 22.35 0.45
CA LEU A 59 -4.20 21.45 -0.69
C LEU A 59 -2.88 20.81 -1.14
N MET A 60 -1.79 21.60 -1.22
CA MET A 60 -0.48 21.08 -1.62
C MET A 60 0.09 20.08 -0.62
N GLN A 61 -0.08 20.32 0.69
CA GLN A 61 0.32 19.36 1.71
C GLN A 61 -0.47 18.05 1.61
N ARG A 62 -1.77 18.10 1.29
CA ARG A 62 -2.60 16.90 1.06
C ARG A 62 -2.11 16.10 -0.15
N ILE A 63 -1.71 16.76 -1.23
CA ILE A 63 -1.11 16.10 -2.41
C ILE A 63 0.20 15.40 -2.01
N VAL A 64 1.07 16.07 -1.25
CA VAL A 64 2.33 15.47 -0.77
C VAL A 64 2.06 14.23 0.09
N VAL A 65 1.10 14.32 1.02
CA VAL A 65 0.70 13.17 1.86
C VAL A 65 0.16 12.02 1.01
N LEU A 66 -0.65 12.30 -0.02
CA LEU A 66 -1.14 11.28 -0.95
C LEU A 66 0.00 10.58 -1.70
N ILE A 67 0.96 11.35 -2.21
CA ILE A 67 2.15 10.77 -2.87
C ILE A 67 2.92 9.88 -1.88
N GLY A 68 3.11 10.34 -0.64
CA GLY A 68 3.74 9.54 0.42
C GLY A 68 3.03 8.24 0.72
N SER A 69 1.70 8.27 0.80
CA SER A 69 0.86 7.10 1.02
C SER A 69 1.00 6.10 -0.13
N LEU A 70 1.00 6.57 -1.39
CA LEU A 70 1.17 5.73 -2.56
C LEU A 70 2.57 5.10 -2.62
N THR A 71 3.63 5.86 -2.35
CA THR A 71 5.00 5.32 -2.35
C THR A 71 5.22 4.34 -1.22
N PHE A 72 4.64 4.58 -0.03
CA PHE A 72 4.65 3.63 1.08
C PHE A 72 3.92 2.34 0.73
N GLY A 73 2.70 2.42 0.19
CA GLY A 73 1.93 1.24 -0.23
C GLY A 73 2.67 0.43 -1.30
N LEU A 74 3.32 1.12 -2.25
CA LEU A 74 4.17 0.47 -3.26
C LEU A 74 5.36 -0.24 -2.61
N ALA A 75 6.11 0.42 -1.73
CA ALA A 75 7.24 -0.19 -1.02
C ALA A 75 6.78 -1.42 -0.22
N MET A 76 5.72 -1.29 0.58
CA MET A 76 5.22 -2.33 1.46
C MET A 76 4.75 -3.56 0.67
N THR A 77 4.00 -3.36 -0.42
CA THR A 77 3.54 -4.48 -1.27
C THR A 77 4.72 -5.26 -1.85
N ASN A 78 5.76 -4.56 -2.33
CA ASN A 78 6.94 -5.21 -2.88
C ASN A 78 7.81 -5.88 -1.79
N CYS A 79 7.89 -5.31 -0.58
CA CYS A 79 8.54 -5.97 0.56
C CYS A 79 7.85 -7.28 0.94
N ILE A 80 6.51 -7.29 1.03
CA ILE A 80 5.74 -8.49 1.34
C ILE A 80 5.95 -9.54 0.25
N TYR A 81 5.93 -9.11 -1.02
CA TYR A 81 6.23 -10.01 -2.15
C TYR A 81 7.60 -10.69 -1.99
N ILE A 82 8.67 -9.92 -1.78
CA ILE A 82 10.02 -10.44 -1.60
C ILE A 82 10.11 -11.35 -0.36
N TYR A 83 9.41 -11.00 0.73
CA TYR A 83 9.37 -11.84 1.93
C TYR A 83 8.82 -13.24 1.63
N PHE A 84 7.66 -13.33 0.96
CA PHE A 84 7.05 -14.61 0.59
C PHE A 84 7.83 -15.37 -0.48
N LEU A 85 8.57 -14.65 -1.34
CA LEU A 85 9.47 -15.28 -2.30
C LEU A 85 10.60 -16.08 -1.62
N TYR A 86 11.15 -15.56 -0.52
CA TYR A 86 12.31 -16.16 0.14
C TYR A 86 12.02 -17.06 1.35
N HIS A 87 10.93 -16.82 2.08
CA HIS A 87 10.73 -17.44 3.41
C HIS A 87 9.65 -18.52 3.46
N THR A 88 8.88 -18.70 2.39
CA THR A 88 7.81 -19.69 2.34
C THR A 88 8.12 -20.75 1.30
N GLU A 89 8.18 -22.02 1.71
CA GLU A 89 8.40 -23.16 0.80
C GLU A 89 7.26 -23.29 -0.22
N GLU A 90 6.04 -22.89 0.15
CA GLU A 90 4.87 -22.81 -0.73
C GLU A 90 4.85 -21.52 -1.59
N GLY A 91 5.84 -20.64 -1.43
CA GLY A 91 5.94 -19.37 -2.14
C GLY A 91 4.70 -18.48 -2.04
N ILE A 92 4.36 -17.83 -3.16
CA ILE A 92 3.23 -16.91 -3.28
C ILE A 92 1.89 -17.66 -3.48
N GLU A 93 1.97 -18.93 -3.86
CA GLU A 93 0.82 -19.77 -4.22
C GLU A 93 0.24 -20.55 -3.03
N GLY A 94 0.90 -20.54 -1.87
CA GLY A 94 0.41 -21.20 -0.66
C GLY A 94 -1.04 -20.80 -0.35
N GLU A 95 -1.95 -21.76 -0.44
CA GLU A 95 -3.38 -21.53 -0.23
C GLU A 95 -3.66 -21.33 1.27
N PHE A 96 -4.36 -20.23 1.59
CA PHE A 96 -4.85 -19.96 2.93
C PHE A 96 -6.25 -20.57 3.14
N VAL A 97 -7.16 -20.31 2.19
CA VAL A 97 -8.55 -20.79 2.19
C VAL A 97 -9.00 -20.99 0.75
N SER A 98 -9.53 -22.17 0.42
CA SER A 98 -10.24 -22.42 -0.83
C SER A 98 -11.73 -22.63 -0.58
N VAL A 99 -12.57 -21.89 -1.29
CA VAL A 99 -14.04 -22.07 -1.27
C VAL A 99 -14.45 -22.71 -2.59
N ALA A 100 -14.91 -23.95 -2.52
CA ALA A 100 -15.55 -24.63 -3.64
C ALA A 100 -17.04 -24.27 -3.68
N VAL A 101 -17.52 -23.76 -4.81
CA VAL A 101 -18.94 -23.45 -5.00
C VAL A 101 -19.61 -24.66 -5.65
N ASP A 102 -20.62 -25.21 -4.97
CA ASP A 102 -21.36 -26.38 -5.45
C ASP A 102 -22.14 -26.07 -6.74
N ALA A 103 -22.15 -27.02 -7.67
CA ALA A 103 -22.48 -26.84 -9.09
C ALA A 103 -23.96 -26.50 -9.40
N ASN A 104 -24.81 -26.34 -8.37
CA ASN A 104 -26.23 -26.00 -8.52
C ASN A 104 -26.52 -24.49 -8.57
N VAL A 105 -25.50 -23.64 -8.45
CA VAL A 105 -25.64 -22.20 -8.69
C VAL A 105 -25.03 -21.90 -10.05
N THR A 106 -25.86 -21.58 -11.04
CA THR A 106 -25.44 -21.11 -12.36
C THR A 106 -24.82 -19.72 -12.24
N VAL A 107 -23.61 -19.65 -11.68
CA VAL A 107 -22.74 -18.50 -11.81
C VAL A 107 -21.88 -18.77 -13.03
N THR A 108 -22.04 -17.94 -14.06
CA THR A 108 -21.18 -17.88 -15.26
C THR A 108 -19.78 -17.43 -14.88
N MET A 109 -19.05 -18.25 -14.12
CA MET A 109 -17.65 -18.08 -13.77
C MET A 109 -16.95 -19.40 -14.11
N THR A 110 -15.99 -19.35 -15.03
CA THR A 110 -15.27 -20.51 -15.58
C THR A 110 -14.31 -21.18 -14.58
N ALA A 111 -14.34 -20.78 -13.30
CA ALA A 111 -13.55 -21.33 -12.21
C ALA A 111 -14.46 -21.66 -11.02
N ASN A 112 -14.55 -22.94 -10.67
CA ASN A 112 -15.41 -23.45 -9.58
C ASN A 112 -14.82 -23.25 -8.17
N THR A 113 -13.66 -22.61 -8.08
CA THR A 113 -12.90 -22.45 -6.84
C THR A 113 -12.33 -21.03 -6.75
N VAL A 114 -12.62 -20.34 -5.66
CA VAL A 114 -11.91 -19.12 -5.27
C VAL A 114 -10.91 -19.50 -4.18
N SER A 115 -9.63 -19.49 -4.51
CA SER A 115 -8.54 -19.68 -3.53
C SER A 115 -7.97 -18.32 -3.13
N LEU A 116 -7.90 -18.11 -1.81
CA LEU A 116 -7.20 -17.00 -1.17
C LEU A 116 -5.82 -17.50 -0.79
N THR A 117 -4.77 -16.80 -1.21
CA THR A 117 -3.39 -17.18 -0.86
C THR A 117 -2.95 -16.54 0.46
N ASN A 118 -1.99 -17.16 1.14
CA ASN A 118 -1.35 -16.63 2.36
C ASN A 118 -0.79 -15.22 2.13
N TYR A 119 -0.20 -14.99 0.95
CA TYR A 119 0.27 -13.68 0.51
C TYR A 119 -0.85 -12.63 0.49
N GLN A 120 -2.02 -12.94 -0.10
CA GLN A 120 -3.16 -12.01 -0.16
C GLN A 120 -3.69 -11.69 1.23
N ALA A 121 -3.85 -12.70 2.09
CA ALA A 121 -4.31 -12.51 3.46
C ALA A 121 -3.35 -11.61 4.26
N PHE A 122 -2.04 -11.82 4.13
CA PHE A 122 -1.03 -11.00 4.80
C PHE A 122 -0.98 -9.57 4.27
N LEU A 123 -1.10 -9.40 2.95
CA LEU A 123 -1.14 -8.09 2.30
C LEU A 123 -2.33 -7.26 2.79
N TRP A 124 -3.53 -7.85 2.85
CA TRP A 124 -4.73 -7.14 3.29
C TRP A 124 -4.73 -6.81 4.77
N THR A 125 -4.19 -7.70 5.61
CA THR A 125 -4.18 -7.52 7.07
C THR A 125 -2.99 -6.68 7.51
N VAL A 126 -1.78 -7.22 7.44
CA VAL A 126 -0.56 -6.56 7.95
C VAL A 126 -0.17 -5.40 7.04
N GLY A 127 -0.21 -5.59 5.72
CA GLY A 127 0.04 -4.51 4.76
C GLY A 127 -0.97 -3.37 4.91
N GLY A 128 -2.26 -3.69 4.95
CA GLY A 128 -3.32 -2.71 5.16
C GLY A 128 -3.23 -1.97 6.51
N ALA A 129 -2.94 -2.68 7.60
CA ALA A 129 -2.79 -2.09 8.93
C ALA A 129 -1.59 -1.13 9.00
N THR A 130 -0.42 -1.56 8.51
CA THR A 130 0.80 -0.73 8.51
C THR A 130 0.64 0.50 7.61
N HIS A 131 0.00 0.35 6.45
CA HIS A 131 -0.33 1.46 5.57
C HIS A 131 -1.28 2.45 6.23
N SER A 132 -2.32 1.96 6.91
CA SER A 132 -3.25 2.81 7.66
C SER A 132 -2.55 3.56 8.81
N MET A 133 -1.62 2.90 9.51
CA MET A 133 -0.81 3.54 10.55
C MET A 133 0.10 4.63 9.99
N PHE A 134 0.71 4.41 8.82
CA PHE A 134 1.53 5.40 8.14
C PHE A 134 0.69 6.63 7.75
N ASP A 135 -0.47 6.42 7.11
CA ASP A 135 -1.38 7.49 6.69
C ASP A 135 -1.87 8.33 7.87
N LEU A 136 -2.19 7.67 8.99
CA LEU A 136 -2.59 8.36 10.21
C LEU A 136 -1.42 9.18 10.78
N SER A 137 -0.23 8.60 10.85
CA SER A 137 0.96 9.24 11.41
C SER A 137 1.37 10.47 10.61
N ILE A 138 1.49 10.34 9.29
CA ILE A 138 1.88 11.45 8.42
C ILE A 138 0.85 12.57 8.46
N TRP A 139 -0.44 12.23 8.58
CA TRP A 139 -1.50 13.22 8.77
C TRP A 139 -1.30 14.03 10.06
N TYR A 140 -1.11 13.37 11.20
CA TYR A 140 -0.92 14.04 12.49
C TYR A 140 0.34 14.93 12.49
N ILE A 141 1.42 14.48 11.86
CA ILE A 141 2.64 15.28 11.68
C ILE A 141 2.35 16.51 10.80
N THR A 142 1.63 16.32 9.68
CA THR A 142 1.30 17.40 8.74
C THR A 142 0.39 18.45 9.38
N ALA A 143 -0.67 18.02 10.06
CA ALA A 143 -1.60 18.89 10.77
C ALA A 143 -0.95 19.57 12.00
N CYS A 144 0.20 19.04 12.43
CA CYS A 144 0.93 19.46 13.61
C CYS A 144 0.01 19.49 14.85
N ALA A 145 -0.81 18.45 15.01
CA ALA A 145 -1.90 18.44 16.00
C ALA A 145 -1.42 18.77 17.42
N CYS A 146 -0.18 18.40 17.77
CA CYS A 146 0.44 18.72 19.06
C CYS A 146 0.72 20.22 19.29
N CYS A 147 1.03 20.98 18.24
CA CYS A 147 1.33 22.42 18.33
C CYS A 147 0.13 23.31 17.95
N GLN A 148 -1.00 22.70 17.53
CA GLN A 148 -2.26 23.44 17.38
C GLN A 148 -2.82 23.81 18.76
N ARG A 149 -3.74 24.77 18.78
CA ARG A 149 -4.45 25.13 20.02
C ARG A 149 -5.18 23.92 20.62
N GLY A 150 -5.00 23.69 21.92
CA GLY A 150 -5.50 22.49 22.62
C GLY A 150 -4.57 21.27 22.55
N GLY A 151 -3.45 21.35 21.84
CA GLY A 151 -2.40 20.32 21.84
C GLY A 151 -1.43 20.47 23.02
N CYS A 152 -0.68 19.41 23.32
CA CYS A 152 0.29 19.39 24.42
C CYS A 152 1.42 20.42 24.30
N LEU A 153 1.67 20.96 23.09
CA LEU A 153 2.75 21.90 22.77
C LEU A 153 2.22 23.21 22.17
N GLU A 154 1.03 23.66 22.57
CA GLU A 154 0.41 24.91 22.08
C GLU A 154 1.33 26.15 22.22
N CYS A 155 2.23 26.15 23.21
CA CYS A 155 3.21 27.23 23.42
C CYS A 155 4.29 27.33 22.31
N CYS A 156 4.53 26.25 21.55
CA CYS A 156 5.54 26.17 20.50
C CYS A 156 4.98 26.55 19.11
N TYR A 157 4.23 27.65 19.02
CA TYR A 157 3.54 28.08 17.80
C TYR A 157 4.49 28.29 16.59
N CYS A 158 5.77 28.56 16.85
CA CYS A 158 6.83 28.69 15.84
C CYS A 158 7.14 27.39 15.09
N CYS A 159 6.75 26.22 15.62
CA CYS A 159 7.07 24.91 15.04
C CYS A 159 6.05 24.42 14.00
N ARG A 160 5.04 25.21 13.63
CA ARG A 160 4.03 24.79 12.64
C ARG A 160 4.63 24.43 11.28
N SER A 161 5.72 25.10 10.89
CA SER A 161 6.44 24.81 9.64
C SER A 161 7.24 23.50 9.71
N LEU A 162 7.69 23.08 10.91
CA LEU A 162 8.49 21.88 11.11
C LEU A 162 7.77 20.62 10.61
N GLY A 163 6.47 20.49 10.91
CA GLY A 163 5.66 19.36 10.46
C GLY A 163 5.64 19.23 8.93
N SER A 164 5.60 20.35 8.20
CA SER A 164 5.64 20.35 6.73
C SER A 164 6.99 19.86 6.20
N TYR A 165 8.10 20.31 6.79
CA TYR A 165 9.44 19.87 6.39
C TYR A 165 9.68 18.39 6.70
N LEU A 166 9.22 17.91 7.87
CA LEU A 166 9.32 16.50 8.24
C LEU A 166 8.54 15.60 7.29
N VAL A 167 7.34 16.01 6.90
CA VAL A 167 6.51 15.27 5.94
C VAL A 167 7.18 15.23 4.57
N MET A 168 7.64 16.38 4.06
CA MET A 168 8.37 16.43 2.79
C MET A 168 9.59 15.51 2.79
N PHE A 169 10.41 15.55 3.85
CA PHE A 169 11.56 14.68 4.01
C PHE A 169 11.16 13.19 4.01
N THR A 170 10.13 12.85 4.79
CA THR A 170 9.62 11.47 4.89
C THR A 170 9.13 10.96 3.54
N VAL A 171 8.39 11.77 2.78
CA VAL A 171 7.88 11.39 1.45
C VAL A 171 9.03 11.16 0.46
N VAL A 172 10.04 12.03 0.45
CA VAL A 172 11.22 11.87 -0.41
C VAL A 172 11.99 10.60 -0.07
N LEU A 173 12.21 10.34 1.22
CA LEU A 173 12.86 9.12 1.69
C LEU A 173 12.07 7.87 1.28
N MET A 174 10.75 7.89 1.50
CA MET A 174 9.88 6.78 1.13
C MET A 174 9.85 6.53 -0.38
N ALA A 175 9.88 7.59 -1.20
CA ALA A 175 9.98 7.45 -2.65
C ALA A 175 11.29 6.77 -3.06
N ALA A 176 12.43 7.18 -2.48
CA ALA A 176 13.72 6.56 -2.76
C ALA A 176 13.75 5.07 -2.34
N VAL A 177 13.22 4.76 -1.16
CA VAL A 177 13.09 3.38 -0.67
C VAL A 177 12.17 2.55 -1.57
N ALA A 178 11.02 3.08 -1.96
CA ALA A 178 10.09 2.42 -2.86
C ALA A 178 10.73 2.12 -4.22
N SER A 179 11.42 3.10 -4.83
CA SER A 179 12.13 2.91 -6.09
C SER A 179 13.20 1.82 -5.97
N PHE A 180 13.99 1.82 -4.89
CA PHE A 180 14.98 0.77 -4.65
C PHE A 180 14.35 -0.62 -4.54
N ILE A 181 13.29 -0.77 -3.72
CA ILE A 181 12.62 -2.07 -3.52
C ILE A 181 11.97 -2.57 -4.82
N VAL A 182 11.37 -1.68 -5.61
CA VAL A 182 10.77 -2.05 -6.92
C VAL A 182 11.85 -2.56 -7.88
N VAL A 183 12.99 -1.88 -7.96
CA VAL A 183 14.12 -2.34 -8.80
C VAL A 183 14.68 -3.66 -8.28
N LEU A 184 14.80 -3.82 -6.96
CA LEU A 184 15.22 -5.08 -6.35
C LEU A 184 14.28 -6.22 -6.74
N ARG A 185 12.97 -6.04 -6.57
CA ARG A 185 11.97 -7.02 -7.01
C ARG A 185 12.12 -7.35 -8.48
N ALA A 186 12.16 -6.34 -9.35
CA ALA A 186 12.28 -6.57 -10.79
C ALA A 186 13.54 -7.37 -11.15
N THR A 187 14.64 -7.15 -10.42
CA THR A 187 15.89 -7.90 -10.60
C THR A 187 15.74 -9.37 -10.17
N LEU A 188 15.05 -9.63 -9.06
CA LEU A 188 14.80 -10.98 -8.56
C LEU A 188 13.90 -11.76 -9.50
N ASP A 189 12.80 -11.15 -9.96
CA ASP A 189 11.86 -11.76 -10.91
C ASP A 189 12.59 -12.17 -12.21
N THR A 190 13.55 -11.36 -12.69
CA THR A 190 14.34 -11.72 -13.88
C THR A 190 15.30 -12.88 -13.67
N ASN A 191 15.85 -13.04 -12.47
CA ASN A 191 16.80 -14.12 -12.17
C ASN A 191 16.09 -15.47 -12.08
N GLU A 192 14.90 -15.54 -11.47
CA GLU A 192 14.12 -16.79 -11.44
C GLU A 192 13.73 -17.26 -12.85
N VAL A 193 13.27 -16.35 -13.71
CA VAL A 193 12.95 -16.69 -15.12
C VAL A 193 14.18 -17.22 -15.84
N ARG A 194 15.36 -16.63 -15.58
CA ARG A 194 16.62 -17.09 -16.18
C ARG A 194 17.01 -18.47 -15.68
N ASP A 195 16.90 -18.75 -14.39
CA ASP A 195 17.23 -20.05 -13.81
C ASP A 195 16.30 -21.15 -14.32
N ILE A 196 14.99 -20.88 -14.42
CA ILE A 196 14.02 -21.79 -15.05
C ILE A 196 14.40 -22.06 -16.52
N SER A 197 14.75 -21.01 -17.27
CA SER A 197 15.15 -21.15 -18.68
C SER A 197 16.46 -21.94 -18.87
N ASN A 198 17.42 -21.79 -17.95
CA ASN A 198 18.68 -22.52 -17.97
C ASN A 198 18.47 -24.00 -17.61
N ILE A 199 17.57 -24.31 -16.66
CA ILE A 199 17.23 -25.70 -16.30
C ILE A 199 16.49 -26.38 -17.47
N THR A 200 15.54 -25.69 -18.10
CA THR A 200 14.79 -26.25 -19.25
C THR A 200 15.64 -26.39 -20.51
N SER A 201 16.60 -25.49 -20.75
CA SER A 201 17.53 -25.61 -21.88
C SER A 201 18.69 -26.59 -21.63
N GLY A 202 19.15 -26.73 -20.39
CA GLY A 202 20.26 -27.62 -20.02
C GLY A 202 19.86 -29.08 -19.78
N GLY A 203 18.59 -29.38 -19.48
CA GLY A 203 18.13 -30.74 -19.19
C GLY A 203 17.44 -31.47 -20.36
N LEU A 204 16.69 -30.76 -21.19
CA LEU A 204 15.87 -31.43 -22.21
C LEU A 204 16.65 -31.83 -23.47
N PHE A 205 17.70 -31.08 -23.83
CA PHE A 205 18.49 -31.36 -25.04
C PHE A 205 19.61 -32.37 -24.82
N ASP A 206 20.22 -32.43 -23.63
CA ASP A 206 21.32 -33.36 -23.37
C ASP A 206 20.82 -34.79 -23.12
N ASP A 207 19.65 -34.98 -22.50
CA ASP A 207 19.06 -36.30 -22.29
C ASP A 207 18.55 -36.94 -23.59
N GLU A 208 18.00 -36.15 -24.52
CA GLU A 208 17.56 -36.65 -25.84
C GLU A 208 18.76 -37.05 -26.72
N ILE A 209 19.87 -36.31 -26.63
CA ILE A 209 21.11 -36.64 -27.34
C ILE A 209 21.76 -37.90 -26.74
N GLN A 210 21.82 -38.04 -25.41
CA GLN A 210 22.36 -39.25 -24.76
C GLN A 210 21.52 -40.50 -25.03
N LEU A 211 20.19 -40.40 -25.07
CA LEU A 211 19.31 -41.50 -25.45
C LEU A 211 19.50 -41.92 -26.92
N LEU A 212 19.65 -40.96 -27.83
CA LEU A 212 19.94 -41.26 -29.23
C LEU A 212 21.32 -41.90 -29.41
N GLU A 213 22.32 -41.52 -28.61
CA GLU A 213 23.66 -42.09 -28.68
C GLU A 213 23.72 -43.51 -28.10
N THR A 214 23.03 -43.77 -26.98
CA THR A 214 22.90 -45.13 -26.42
C THR A 214 22.12 -46.08 -27.33
N VAL A 215 20.99 -45.64 -27.90
CA VAL A 215 20.23 -46.43 -28.89
C VAL A 215 21.04 -46.70 -30.17
N ARG A 216 21.89 -45.75 -30.59
CA ARG A 216 22.76 -45.91 -31.78
C ARG A 216 23.93 -46.85 -31.50
N TYR A 217 24.42 -46.91 -30.26
CA TYR A 217 25.45 -47.86 -29.82
C TYR A 217 24.92 -49.30 -29.78
N GLU A 218 23.73 -49.50 -29.20
CA GLU A 218 23.09 -50.83 -29.14
C GLU A 218 22.81 -51.38 -30.55
N ARG A 219 22.32 -50.54 -31.47
CA ARG A 219 22.01 -50.96 -32.85
C ARG A 219 23.26 -51.37 -33.67
N ARG A 220 24.46 -50.92 -33.28
CA ARG A 220 25.73 -51.38 -33.90
C ARG A 220 26.20 -52.72 -33.33
N SER A 221 25.91 -53.02 -32.07
CA SER A 221 26.30 -54.28 -31.44
C SER A 221 25.57 -55.51 -32.01
N PHE A 222 24.37 -55.33 -32.57
CA PHE A 222 23.58 -56.42 -33.16
C PHE A 222 23.81 -56.65 -34.67
N ARG A 223 24.78 -55.98 -35.30
CA ARG A 223 25.12 -56.21 -36.72
C ARG A 223 26.27 -57.20 -36.96
N PHE A 224 26.83 -57.79 -35.91
CA PHE A 224 27.95 -58.73 -35.97
C PHE A 224 27.64 -60.13 -35.42
N LEU A 225 26.35 -60.49 -35.32
CA LEU A 225 25.89 -61.85 -35.07
C LEU A 225 25.04 -62.33 -36.24
#